data_AF-A0A963U398-F1
#
_entry.id   AF-A0A963U398-F1
#
_cell.length_a   1.000
_cell.length_b   1.000
_cell.length_c   1.000
_cell.angle_alpha   90.00
_cell.angle_beta   90.00
_cell.angle_gamma   90.00
#
_symmetry.space_group_name_H-M   'P 1'
#
loop_
_entity.id
_entity.type
_entity.pdbx_description
1 polymer ?
#
loop_
_entity_poly.entity_id
_entity_poly.type
_entity_poly.pdbx_seq_one_letter_code
_entity_poly.pdbx_strand_id
1 'polypeptide(L)'
;MADVLRSLLLVSAYLPLSGCREDKEERFDVGYGDGYATGYNTTCEIRATLIEGDWNSDGYSHGYSVGYAEGAAACLKDRQK
;
A
#
# COMPACT_ATOMS: atom_id res chain seq x y z
N MET A 1 30.12 -25.68 31.61
CA MET A 1 29.14 -24.58 31.80
C MET A 1 29.39 -23.39 30.87
N ALA A 2 30.66 -23.04 30.57
CA ALA A 2 31.00 -21.96 29.63
C ALA A 2 30.54 -22.21 28.18
N ASP A 3 30.56 -23.46 27.71
CA ASP A 3 30.22 -23.81 26.31
C ASP A 3 28.71 -23.69 26.02
N VAL A 4 27.88 -24.00 27.01
CA VAL A 4 26.42 -23.85 26.94
C VAL A 4 26.04 -22.37 26.93
N LEU A 5 26.71 -21.55 27.75
CA LEU A 5 26.53 -20.10 27.80
C LEU A 5 26.96 -19.43 26.48
N ARG A 6 28.05 -19.89 25.86
CA ARG A 6 28.54 -19.39 24.57
C ARG A 6 27.62 -19.78 23.42
N SER A 7 27.03 -20.97 23.47
CA SER A 7 26.04 -21.44 22.49
C SER A 7 24.71 -20.71 22.61
N LEU A 8 24.27 -20.39 23.84
CA LEU A 8 23.08 -19.57 24.10
C LEU A 8 23.21 -18.13 23.55
N LEU A 9 24.40 -17.52 23.69
CA LEU A 9 24.68 -16.18 23.16
C LEU A 9 24.67 -16.11 21.62
N LEU A 10 24.95 -17.23 20.94
CA LEU A 10 24.91 -17.29 19.48
C LEU A 10 23.49 -17.51 18.95
N VAL A 11 22.63 -18.22 19.70
CA VAL A 11 21.23 -18.48 19.30
C VAL A 11 20.35 -17.23 19.42
N SER A 12 20.63 -16.32 20.37
CA SER A 12 19.88 -15.06 20.50
C SER A 12 20.08 -14.07 19.35
N ALA A 13 21.12 -14.26 18.52
CA ALA A 13 21.39 -13.41 17.35
C ALA A 13 20.55 -13.75 16.11
N TYR A 14 19.76 -14.83 16.17
CA TYR A 14 18.96 -15.34 15.04
C TYR A 14 17.45 -15.27 15.27
N LEU A 15 16.95 -14.43 16.19
CA LEU A 15 15.54 -14.06 16.10
C LEU A 15 15.40 -13.18 14.86
N PRO A 16 14.80 -13.64 13.74
CA PRO A 16 14.41 -12.71 12.71
C PRO A 16 13.48 -11.71 13.38
N LEU A 17 13.80 -10.42 13.24
CA LEU A 17 12.85 -9.34 13.42
C LEU A 17 11.62 -9.73 12.60
N SER A 18 10.59 -10.24 13.27
CA SER A 18 9.27 -10.36 12.68
C SER A 18 8.82 -8.93 12.42
N GLY A 19 9.18 -8.41 11.24
CA GLY A 19 8.70 -7.12 10.78
C GLY A 19 7.19 -7.12 10.91
N CYS A 20 6.63 -6.04 11.44
CA CYS A 20 5.18 -5.84 11.47
C CYS A 20 4.64 -6.20 10.08
N ARG A 21 3.88 -7.28 9.99
CA ARG A 21 3.23 -7.67 8.74
C ARG A 21 2.21 -6.56 8.48
N GLU A 22 2.45 -5.76 7.45
CA GLU A 22 1.50 -4.73 7.05
C GLU A 22 0.12 -5.35 6.85
N ASP A 23 -0.89 -4.70 7.41
CA ASP A 23 -2.26 -5.16 7.32
C ASP A 23 -2.78 -4.97 5.89
N LYS A 24 -3.35 -6.02 5.31
CA LYS A 24 -3.78 -5.98 3.90
C LYS A 24 -4.93 -5.00 3.68
N GLU A 25 -5.82 -4.84 4.66
CA GLU A 25 -6.97 -3.92 4.56
C GLU A 25 -6.48 -2.48 4.68
N GLU A 26 -5.57 -2.20 5.61
CA GLU A 26 -4.93 -0.89 5.73
C GLU A 26 -4.23 -0.49 4.42
N ARG A 27 -3.45 -1.39 3.81
CA ARG A 27 -2.80 -1.10 2.53
C ARG A 27 -3.81 -0.94 1.40
N PHE A 28 -4.91 -1.69 1.41
CA PHE A 28 -6.00 -1.50 0.45
C PHE A 28 -6.59 -0.10 0.53
N ASP A 29 -6.91 0.39 1.73
CA ASP A 29 -7.52 1.71 1.90
C ASP A 29 -6.59 2.84 1.43
N VAL A 30 -5.29 2.73 1.73
CA VAL A 30 -4.29 3.68 1.25
C VAL A 30 -4.19 3.66 -0.28
N GLY A 31 -4.08 2.46 -0.86
CA GLY A 31 -4.07 2.29 -2.31
C GLY A 31 -5.33 2.85 -2.96
N TYR A 32 -6.49 2.56 -2.41
CA TYR A 32 -7.78 3.04 -2.91
C TYR A 32 -7.86 4.57 -2.94
N GLY A 33 -7.42 5.25 -1.89
CA GLY A 33 -7.39 6.71 -1.84
C GLY A 33 -6.50 7.32 -2.95
N ASP A 34 -5.27 6.82 -3.08
CA ASP A 34 -4.32 7.23 -4.11
C ASP A 34 -4.84 6.95 -5.52
N GLY A 35 -5.42 5.77 -5.72
CA GLY A 35 -6.05 5.34 -6.95
C GLY A 35 -7.17 6.28 -7.33
N TYR A 36 -8.13 6.54 -6.42
CA TYR A 36 -9.26 7.41 -6.65
C TYR A 36 -8.84 8.82 -7.04
N ALA A 37 -7.92 9.42 -6.28
CA ALA A 37 -7.40 10.74 -6.58
C ALA A 37 -6.71 10.79 -7.95
N THR A 38 -5.90 9.76 -8.27
CA THR A 38 -5.22 9.69 -9.57
C THR A 38 -6.21 9.52 -10.71
N GLY A 39 -7.12 8.55 -10.61
CA GLY A 39 -8.13 8.28 -11.64
C GLY A 39 -9.01 9.50 -11.91
N TYR A 40 -9.47 10.18 -10.86
CA TYR A 40 -10.25 11.40 -11.00
C TYR A 40 -9.43 12.51 -11.68
N ASN A 41 -8.24 12.83 -11.16
CA ASN A 41 -7.44 13.94 -11.68
C ASN A 41 -6.95 13.69 -13.12
N THR A 42 -6.57 12.46 -13.46
CA THR A 42 -6.16 12.09 -14.83
C THR A 42 -7.34 12.18 -15.78
N THR A 43 -8.49 11.58 -15.43
CA THR A 43 -9.68 11.57 -16.31
C THR A 43 -10.26 12.97 -16.48
N CYS A 44 -10.19 13.80 -15.44
CA CYS A 44 -10.65 15.19 -15.49
C CYS A 44 -9.60 16.17 -16.01
N GLU A 45 -8.39 15.72 -16.36
CA GLU A 45 -7.29 16.54 -16.86
C GLU A 45 -6.90 17.71 -15.92
N ILE A 46 -6.95 17.45 -14.60
CA ILE A 46 -6.73 18.50 -13.58
C ILE A 46 -5.24 18.68 -13.27
N ARG A 47 -4.58 17.60 -12.83
CA ARG A 47 -3.16 17.59 -12.43
C ARG A 47 -2.62 16.17 -12.24
N ALA A 48 -1.30 16.05 -12.13
CA ALA A 48 -0.69 14.83 -11.61
C ALA A 48 -0.97 14.68 -10.10
N THR A 49 -1.09 13.43 -9.64
CA THR A 49 -1.33 13.09 -8.23
C THR A 49 -0.07 12.46 -7.65
N LEU A 50 0.38 12.94 -6.49
CA LEU A 50 1.42 12.26 -5.73
C LEU A 50 0.79 11.09 -4.99
N ILE A 51 1.40 9.92 -5.11
CA ILE A 51 0.92 8.66 -4.54
C ILE A 51 2.09 7.98 -3.82
N GLU A 52 1.76 7.09 -2.89
CA GLU A 52 2.77 6.29 -2.18
C GLU A 52 3.49 5.32 -3.12
N GLY A 53 2.74 4.63 -4.00
CA GLY A 53 3.28 3.78 -5.04
C GLY A 53 3.89 2.46 -4.54
N ASP A 54 3.34 1.86 -3.49
CA ASP A 54 3.82 0.56 -2.99
C ASP A 54 3.24 -0.62 -3.79
N TRP A 55 3.76 -0.78 -5.00
CA TRP A 55 3.30 -1.80 -5.94
C TRP A 55 3.61 -3.24 -5.50
N ASN A 56 4.46 -3.44 -4.48
CA ASN A 56 4.77 -4.77 -3.96
C ASN A 56 3.73 -5.24 -2.92
N SER A 57 2.90 -4.32 -2.39
CA SER A 57 1.78 -4.67 -1.54
C SER A 57 0.58 -5.08 -2.39
N ASP A 58 0.14 -6.33 -2.23
CA ASP A 58 -1.10 -6.85 -2.83
C ASP A 58 -2.29 -5.95 -2.49
N GLY A 59 -2.39 -5.52 -1.23
CA GLY A 59 -3.48 -4.68 -0.73
C GLY A 59 -3.47 -3.33 -1.43
N TYR A 60 -2.33 -2.63 -1.40
CA TYR A 60 -2.16 -1.33 -2.04
C TYR A 60 -2.46 -1.40 -3.54
N SER A 61 -1.85 -2.34 -4.25
CA SER A 61 -2.02 -2.46 -5.71
C SER A 61 -3.46 -2.76 -6.11
N HIS A 62 -4.14 -3.62 -5.34
CA HIS A 62 -5.55 -3.92 -5.57
C HIS A 62 -6.43 -2.70 -5.29
N GLY A 63 -6.25 -2.05 -4.13
CA GLY A 63 -6.97 -0.84 -3.76
C GLY A 63 -6.79 0.26 -4.79
N TYR A 64 -5.55 0.51 -5.22
CA TYR A 64 -5.21 1.50 -6.24
C TYR A 64 -5.96 1.26 -7.54
N SER A 65 -5.98 0.02 -8.04
CA SER A 65 -6.69 -0.31 -9.27
C SER A 65 -8.21 -0.07 -9.15
N VAL A 66 -8.81 -0.43 -8.01
CA VAL A 66 -10.25 -0.21 -7.76
C VAL A 66 -10.54 1.28 -7.69
N GLY A 67 -9.81 2.01 -6.84
CA GLY A 67 -9.96 3.45 -6.66
C GLY A 67 -9.79 4.21 -7.97
N TYR A 68 -8.79 3.86 -8.79
CA TYR A 68 -8.56 4.51 -10.08
C TYR A 68 -9.78 4.44 -11.00
N ALA A 69 -10.38 3.25 -11.14
CA ALA A 69 -11.56 3.06 -11.98
C ALA A 69 -12.76 3.87 -11.46
N GLU A 70 -12.98 3.87 -10.14
CA GLU A 70 -14.08 4.60 -9.52
C GLU A 70 -13.90 6.12 -9.59
N GLY A 71 -12.68 6.62 -9.36
CA GLY A 71 -12.34 8.04 -9.49
C GLY A 71 -12.52 8.55 -10.92
N ALA A 72 -12.12 7.75 -11.91
CA ALA A 72 -12.37 8.04 -13.32
C ALA A 72 -13.89 8.12 -13.61
N ALA A 73 -14.67 7.14 -13.14
CA ALA A 73 -16.12 7.13 -13.31
C ALA A 73 -16.80 8.33 -12.64
N ALA A 74 -16.35 8.72 -11.45
CA ALA A 74 -16.86 9.89 -10.73
C ALA A 74 -16.62 11.18 -11.52
N CYS A 75 -15.42 11.38 -12.08
CA CYS A 75 -15.13 12.50 -12.97
C CYS A 75 -16.09 12.56 -14.17
N LEU A 76 -16.30 11.43 -14.86
CA LEU A 76 -17.18 11.37 -16.02
C LEU A 76 -18.64 11.68 -15.66
N LYS A 77 -19.08 11.27 -14.47
CA LYS A 77 -20.42 11.59 -13.95
C LYS A 77 -20.56 13.07 -13.62
N ASP A 78 -19.54 13.69 -13.03
CA ASP A 78 -19.59 15.10 -12.66
C ASP A 78 -19.56 16.03 -13.89
N ARG A 79 -18.90 15.62 -14.99
CA ARG A 79 -18.96 16.33 -16.28
C ARG A 79 -20.32 16.30 -16.98
N GLN A 80 -21.24 15.44 -16.54
CA GLN A 80 -22.60 15.32 -17.12
C GLN A 80 -23.63 16.19 -16.38
N LYS A 81 -23.24 16.85 -15.29
CA LYS A 81 -24.09 17.79 -14.54
C LYS A 81 -23.91 19.21 -15.07
#